data_AF-A0A7C4LSD9-F1
#
_entry.id   AF-A0A7C4LSD9-F1
#
_cell.length_a   1.000
_cell.length_b   1.000
_cell.length_c   1.000
_cell.angle_alpha   90.00
_cell.angle_beta   90.00
_cell.angle_gamma   90.00
#
_symmetry.space_group_name_H-M   'P 1'
#
loop_
_entity.id
_entity.type
_entity.pdbx_description
1 polymer ?
#
loop_
_entity_poly.entity_id
_entity_poly.type
_entity_poly.pdbx_seq_one_letter_code
_entity_poly.pdbx_strand_id
1 'polypeptide(L)'
;MKMKSLLLALFMTALTLPGQEILPRSEAVKLAALANFDLDKLADTPIPTDADIKRPYGIRAGHLGGLVVPEVKLSPATLGNLGKEVAPVGQLWLHGLVLAKGGQPVPKEQLKLVTVQHEGREMTLPICVLGVRKGGEGKLELLVYGKAKEPLLAVPLHKANREQQWPLELKAEREGDASAKVTLALVGQYEASFSVNVVSEESPR
;
A
#
# COMPACT_ATOMS: atom_id res chain seq x y z
N MET A 1 -23.75 30.26 -56.75
CA MET A 1 -22.43 30.19 -56.08
C MET A 1 -22.52 29.13 -54.99
N LYS A 2 -21.82 27.99 -55.13
CA LYS A 2 -21.92 26.83 -54.22
C LYS A 2 -21.01 27.06 -53.01
N MET A 3 -21.59 27.24 -51.83
CA MET A 3 -20.83 27.40 -50.59
C MET A 3 -20.50 26.01 -50.04
N LYS A 4 -19.21 25.66 -50.05
CA LYS A 4 -18.68 24.39 -49.56
C LYS A 4 -18.69 24.41 -48.02
N SER A 5 -19.54 23.60 -47.41
CA SER A 5 -19.48 23.33 -45.96
C SER A 5 -18.20 22.57 -45.64
N LEU A 6 -17.29 23.21 -44.92
CA LEU A 6 -16.07 22.60 -44.39
C LEU A 6 -16.41 21.95 -43.05
N LEU A 7 -16.38 20.62 -42.99
CA LEU A 7 -16.58 19.84 -41.77
C LEU A 7 -15.32 19.97 -40.90
N LEU A 8 -15.42 20.64 -39.75
CA LEU A 8 -14.34 20.72 -38.77
C LEU A 8 -14.34 19.43 -37.93
N ALA A 9 -13.41 18.53 -38.21
CA ALA A 9 -13.19 17.33 -37.41
C ALA A 9 -12.56 17.73 -36.06
N LEU A 10 -13.36 17.67 -35.00
CA LEU A 10 -12.94 17.89 -33.62
C LEU A 10 -12.14 16.67 -33.14
N PHE A 11 -10.81 16.79 -33.12
CA PHE A 11 -9.94 15.82 -32.44
C PHE A 11 -10.17 15.94 -30.93
N MET A 12 -11.01 15.07 -30.36
CA MET A 12 -11.03 14.85 -28.91
C MET A 12 -9.74 14.11 -28.52
N THR A 13 -8.72 14.86 -28.13
CA THR A 13 -7.62 14.33 -27.33
C THR A 13 -8.21 13.98 -25.96
N ALA A 14 -8.34 12.68 -25.67
CA ALA A 14 -8.68 12.23 -24.33
C ALA A 14 -7.58 12.72 -23.39
N LEU A 15 -7.91 13.69 -22.53
CA LEU A 15 -7.08 14.09 -21.40
C LEU A 15 -7.00 12.89 -20.45
N THR A 16 -5.99 12.05 -20.61
CA THR A 16 -5.60 11.11 -19.56
C THR A 16 -5.08 11.96 -18.40
N LEU A 17 -5.92 12.15 -17.37
CA LEU A 17 -5.45 12.62 -16.07
C LEU A 17 -4.29 11.71 -15.62
N PRO A 18 -3.20 12.23 -15.04
CA PRO A 18 -2.11 11.43 -14.51
C PRO A 18 -2.62 10.69 -13.26
N GLY A 19 -3.29 9.56 -13.50
CA GLY A 19 -3.96 8.75 -12.50
C GLY A 19 -3.10 7.53 -12.21
N GLN A 20 -2.33 7.58 -11.13
CA GLN A 20 -1.51 6.47 -10.63
C GLN A 20 -0.40 5.96 -11.57
N GLU A 21 0.83 6.21 -11.16
CA GLU A 21 2.05 5.69 -11.77
C GLU A 21 2.64 4.58 -10.90
N ILE A 22 3.12 3.51 -11.52
CA ILE A 22 3.99 2.53 -10.85
C ILE A 22 5.36 3.17 -10.71
N LEU A 23 5.95 3.12 -9.52
CA LEU A 23 7.30 3.64 -9.29
C LEU A 23 8.32 2.86 -10.12
N PRO A 24 9.26 3.55 -10.80
CA PRO A 24 10.41 2.91 -11.40
C PRO A 24 11.13 2.02 -10.39
N ARG A 25 11.62 0.87 -10.84
CA ARG A 25 12.20 -0.15 -9.97
C ARG A 25 13.33 0.37 -9.08
N SER A 26 14.24 1.18 -9.65
CA SER A 26 15.35 1.80 -8.93
C SER A 26 14.87 2.75 -7.84
N GLU A 27 13.81 3.52 -8.10
CA GLU A 27 13.18 4.41 -7.12
C GLU A 27 12.53 3.60 -5.99
N ALA A 28 11.77 2.55 -6.31
CA ALA A 28 11.16 1.68 -5.31
C ALA A 28 12.21 1.01 -4.38
N VAL A 29 13.34 0.53 -4.92
CA VAL A 29 14.46 0.00 -4.11
C VAL A 29 15.04 1.09 -3.21
N LYS A 30 15.32 2.28 -3.76
CA LYS A 30 15.88 3.40 -2.99
C LYS A 30 14.97 3.75 -1.81
N LEU A 31 13.67 3.88 -2.05
CA LEU A 31 12.69 4.19 -1.01
C LEU A 31 12.56 3.08 0.02
N ALA A 32 12.53 1.81 -0.38
CA ALA A 32 12.47 0.69 0.56
C ALA A 32 13.71 0.62 1.45
N ALA A 33 14.89 0.88 0.88
CA ALA A 33 16.15 0.94 1.62
C ALA A 33 16.16 2.11 2.62
N LEU A 34 15.67 3.30 2.23
CA LEU A 34 15.54 4.44 3.13
C LEU A 34 14.55 4.17 4.27
N ALA A 35 13.39 3.59 3.95
CA ALA A 35 12.34 3.30 4.92
C ALA A 35 12.76 2.23 5.94
N ASN A 36 13.63 1.30 5.54
CA ASN A 36 14.16 0.23 6.39
C ASN A 36 15.62 0.45 6.84
N PHE A 37 16.16 1.67 6.70
CA PHE A 37 17.55 1.95 7.04
C PHE A 37 17.81 1.84 8.55
N ASP A 38 16.87 2.34 9.34
CA ASP A 38 16.95 2.42 10.79
C ASP A 38 16.03 1.35 11.42
N LEU A 39 16.58 0.15 11.59
CA LEU A 39 15.82 -1.02 12.06
C LEU A 39 15.33 -0.86 13.50
N ASP A 40 15.98 -0.04 14.33
CA ASP A 40 15.58 0.21 15.70
C ASP A 40 14.19 0.88 15.76
N LYS A 41 13.86 1.71 14.75
CA LYS A 41 12.52 2.31 14.62
C LYS A 41 11.42 1.30 14.32
N LEU A 42 11.79 0.08 13.91
CA LEU A 42 10.88 -1.01 13.53
C LEU A 42 10.88 -2.18 14.52
N ALA A 43 11.78 -2.17 15.52
CA ALA A 43 11.98 -3.28 16.45
C ALA A 43 10.78 -3.56 17.37
N ASP A 44 9.92 -2.56 17.61
CA ASP A 44 8.71 -2.65 18.43
C ASP A 44 7.44 -2.97 17.61
N THR A 45 7.59 -3.36 16.35
CA THR A 45 6.44 -3.70 15.51
C THR A 45 5.73 -4.96 16.05
N PRO A 46 4.39 -5.02 15.96
CA PRO A 46 3.59 -6.13 16.51
C PRO A 46 3.93 -7.52 15.96
N ILE A 47 4.41 -7.57 14.72
CA ILE A 47 4.84 -8.79 14.05
C ILE A 47 6.22 -8.54 13.46
N PRO A 48 7.26 -9.25 13.93
CA PRO A 48 8.59 -9.16 13.34
C PRO A 48 8.53 -9.51 11.85
N THR A 49 9.05 -8.61 11.01
CA THR A 49 9.08 -8.75 9.55
C THR A 49 10.51 -8.49 9.08
N ASP A 50 11.11 -9.46 8.39
CA ASP A 50 12.38 -9.33 7.70
C ASP A 50 12.13 -8.79 6.29
N ALA A 51 12.24 -7.47 6.14
CA ALA A 51 11.83 -6.77 4.93
C ALA A 51 12.78 -7.04 3.74
N ASP A 52 12.23 -7.55 2.65
CA ASP A 52 12.94 -7.72 1.39
C ASP A 52 12.96 -6.40 0.59
N ILE A 53 13.90 -5.54 0.97
CA ILE A 53 14.16 -4.26 0.29
C ILE A 53 14.61 -4.44 -1.17
N LYS A 54 14.91 -5.66 -1.61
CA LYS A 54 15.26 -5.98 -3.00
C LYS A 54 14.05 -6.35 -3.83
N ARG A 55 12.85 -6.52 -3.28
CA ARG A 55 11.62 -6.75 -4.09
C ARG A 55 10.44 -5.83 -3.72
N PRO A 56 10.64 -4.53 -3.45
CA PRO A 56 9.53 -3.63 -3.18
C PRO A 56 8.74 -3.31 -4.44
N TYR A 57 7.48 -2.92 -4.21
CA TYR A 57 6.57 -2.40 -5.22
C TYR A 57 5.92 -1.12 -4.70
N GLY A 58 5.85 -0.08 -5.52
CA GLY A 58 5.25 1.17 -5.12
C GLY A 58 4.45 1.84 -6.23
N ILE A 59 3.48 2.64 -5.82
CA ILE A 59 2.61 3.44 -6.67
C ILE A 59 2.57 4.88 -6.16
N ARG A 60 2.37 5.84 -7.07
CA ARG A 60 2.23 7.27 -6.75
C ARG A 60 1.13 7.91 -7.59
N ALA A 61 0.36 8.80 -7.00
CA ALA A 61 -0.57 9.69 -7.70
C ALA A 61 -0.40 11.12 -7.17
N GLY A 62 0.29 11.98 -7.92
CA GLY A 62 0.70 13.30 -7.43
C GLY A 62 1.61 13.19 -6.21
N HIS A 63 1.20 13.80 -5.10
CA HIS A 63 1.92 13.74 -3.81
C HIS A 63 1.50 12.57 -2.93
N LEU A 64 0.55 11.73 -3.37
CA LEU A 64 0.08 10.55 -2.62
C LEU A 64 0.88 9.33 -3.05
N GLY A 65 1.28 8.47 -2.11
CA GLY A 65 2.09 7.31 -2.40
C GLY A 65 1.84 6.12 -1.50
N GLY A 66 2.01 4.92 -2.05
CA GLY A 66 2.02 3.66 -1.32
C GLY A 66 3.21 2.82 -1.75
N LEU A 67 3.93 2.25 -0.79
CA LEU A 67 5.06 1.34 -1.02
C LEU A 67 4.86 0.09 -0.18
N VAL A 68 4.90 -1.07 -0.81
CA VAL A 68 4.96 -2.37 -0.12
C VAL A 68 6.33 -2.96 -0.20
N VAL A 69 6.79 -3.48 0.93
CA VAL A 69 8.06 -4.22 1.03
C VAL A 69 7.70 -5.62 1.54
N PRO A 70 7.89 -6.67 0.72
CA PRO A 70 7.51 -8.02 1.12
C PRO A 70 8.40 -8.56 2.24
N GLU A 71 7.89 -9.53 2.97
CA GLU A 71 8.71 -10.40 3.81
C GLU A 71 9.64 -11.26 2.92
N VAL A 72 10.92 -11.42 3.31
CA VAL A 72 11.93 -12.21 2.55
C VAL A 72 11.43 -13.62 2.23
N LYS A 73 10.78 -14.26 3.21
CA LYS A 73 10.27 -15.64 3.09
C LYS A 73 8.86 -15.72 2.49
N LEU A 74 8.31 -14.63 1.96
CA LEU A 74 6.99 -14.64 1.34
C LEU A 74 6.99 -15.49 0.06
N SER A 75 6.12 -16.51 0.06
CA SER A 75 5.93 -17.42 -1.08
C SER A 75 4.48 -17.95 -1.09
N PRO A 76 4.02 -18.52 -2.22
CA PRO A 76 2.75 -19.24 -2.27
C PRO A 76 2.60 -20.32 -1.19
N ALA A 77 3.68 -21.08 -0.92
CA ALA A 77 3.69 -22.13 0.09
C ALA A 77 3.48 -21.58 1.51
N THR A 78 3.99 -20.37 1.79
CA THR A 78 3.80 -19.68 3.07
C THR A 78 2.32 -19.48 3.38
N LEU A 79 1.49 -19.18 2.39
CA LEU A 79 0.03 -18.98 2.56
C LEU A 79 -0.74 -20.31 2.62
N GLY A 80 -0.35 -21.30 1.81
CA GLY A 80 -1.02 -22.61 1.77
C GLY A 80 -0.94 -23.38 3.09
N ASN A 81 0.16 -23.22 3.83
CA ASN A 81 0.46 -23.96 5.06
C ASN A 81 0.10 -23.20 6.35
N LEU A 82 -0.65 -22.10 6.26
CA LEU A 82 -0.96 -21.28 7.43
C LEU A 82 -1.75 -22.05 8.49
N GLY A 83 -1.29 -21.94 9.73
CA GLY A 83 -2.00 -22.39 10.93
C GLY A 83 -2.93 -21.30 11.47
N LYS A 84 -3.10 -21.31 12.80
CA LYS A 84 -3.84 -20.26 13.52
C LYS A 84 -2.99 -19.03 13.84
N GLU A 85 -1.67 -19.19 13.81
CA GLU A 85 -0.73 -18.10 14.03
C GLU A 85 -0.69 -17.14 12.85
N VAL A 86 -0.33 -15.89 13.13
CA VAL A 86 -0.17 -14.88 12.10
C VAL A 86 1.22 -15.02 11.49
N ALA A 87 1.29 -15.20 10.17
CA ALA A 87 2.55 -15.12 9.44
C ALA A 87 2.77 -13.70 8.91
N PRO A 88 3.99 -13.13 9.06
CA PRO A 88 4.33 -11.86 8.41
C PRO A 88 4.31 -12.02 6.89
N VAL A 89 3.80 -11.02 6.19
CA VAL A 89 3.85 -10.96 4.72
C VAL A 89 4.54 -9.71 4.19
N GLY A 90 4.74 -8.69 5.01
CA GLY A 90 5.51 -7.52 4.62
C GLY A 90 5.12 -6.26 5.37
N GLN A 91 5.47 -5.13 4.78
CA GLN A 91 5.21 -3.79 5.29
C GLN A 91 4.47 -2.98 4.23
N LEU A 92 3.60 -2.07 4.69
CA LEU A 92 2.97 -1.03 3.89
C LEU A 92 3.37 0.34 4.42
N TRP A 93 3.95 1.16 3.56
CA TRP A 93 4.32 2.54 3.81
C TRP A 93 3.40 3.46 3.02
N LEU A 94 2.91 4.51 3.66
CA LEU A 94 2.00 5.47 3.03
C LEU A 94 2.56 6.89 3.10
N HIS A 95 2.38 7.66 2.03
CA HIS A 95 2.76 9.07 1.94
C HIS A 95 1.54 9.91 1.54
N GLY A 96 1.23 10.95 2.32
CA GLY A 96 0.00 11.75 2.16
C GLY A 96 -1.30 10.99 2.43
N LEU A 97 -1.21 9.75 2.94
CA LEU A 97 -2.32 8.82 3.13
C LEU A 97 -2.25 8.17 4.51
N VAL A 98 -3.41 7.81 5.04
CA VAL A 98 -3.56 6.95 6.24
C VAL A 98 -4.60 5.87 5.97
N LEU A 99 -4.50 4.74 6.67
CA LEU A 99 -5.54 3.72 6.64
C LEU A 99 -6.89 4.29 7.06
N ALA A 100 -7.95 3.72 6.53
CA ALA A 100 -9.32 4.04 6.92
C ALA A 100 -9.98 2.84 7.61
N LYS A 101 -10.73 3.10 8.68
CA LYS A 101 -11.54 2.11 9.38
C LYS A 101 -12.97 2.62 9.48
N GLY A 102 -13.91 1.90 8.87
CA GLY A 102 -15.30 2.34 8.79
C GLY A 102 -15.47 3.67 8.04
N GLY A 103 -14.66 3.91 7.00
CA GLY A 103 -14.67 5.13 6.19
C GLY A 103 -14.00 6.36 6.83
N GLN A 104 -13.50 6.24 8.06
CA GLN A 104 -12.82 7.32 8.77
C GLN A 104 -11.30 7.06 8.81
N PRO A 105 -10.46 8.12 8.73
CA PRO A 105 -9.02 7.97 8.89
C PRO A 105 -8.68 7.38 10.25
N VAL A 106 -7.75 6.41 10.28
CA VAL A 106 -7.25 5.85 11.53
C VAL A 106 -6.51 6.94 12.31
N PRO A 107 -6.82 7.13 13.60
CA PRO A 107 -6.19 8.16 14.42
C PRO A 107 -4.67 8.00 14.55
N LYS A 108 -3.96 9.12 14.61
CA LYS A 108 -2.48 9.18 14.66
C LYS A 108 -1.90 8.33 15.80
N GLU A 109 -2.56 8.31 16.94
CA GLU A 109 -2.17 7.55 18.12
C GLU A 109 -2.25 6.04 17.93
N GLN A 110 -2.94 5.53 16.90
CA GLN A 110 -2.98 4.08 16.59
C GLN A 110 -1.95 3.70 15.53
N LEU A 111 -1.43 4.68 14.78
CA LEU A 111 -0.45 4.47 13.73
C LEU A 111 0.95 4.27 14.32
N LYS A 112 1.75 3.42 13.68
CA LYS A 112 3.20 3.44 13.84
C LYS A 112 3.75 4.46 12.84
N LEU A 113 4.34 5.51 13.37
CA LEU A 113 4.95 6.57 12.57
C LEU A 113 6.47 6.45 12.63
N VAL A 114 7.11 6.54 11.47
CA VAL A 114 8.56 6.45 11.34
C VAL A 114 9.05 7.69 10.61
N THR A 115 10.01 8.36 11.23
CA THR A 115 10.70 9.50 10.64
C THR A 115 11.85 9.01 9.77
N VAL A 116 11.77 9.32 8.47
CA VAL A 116 12.81 9.07 7.47
C VAL A 116 13.49 10.40 7.14
N GLN A 117 14.82 10.40 7.19
CA GLN A 117 15.64 11.54 6.78
C GLN A 117 16.28 11.26 5.43
N HIS A 118 16.14 12.18 4.48
CA HIS A 118 16.75 12.07 3.16
C HIS A 118 17.09 13.45 2.60
N GLU A 119 18.34 13.64 2.17
CA GLU A 119 18.79 14.89 1.52
C GLU A 119 18.47 16.16 2.33
N GLY A 120 18.63 16.08 3.66
CA GLY A 120 18.36 17.19 4.58
C GLY A 120 16.87 17.47 4.85
N ARG A 121 15.96 16.65 4.30
CA ARG A 121 14.53 16.69 4.59
C ARG A 121 14.14 15.58 5.56
N GLU A 122 13.21 15.92 6.43
CA GLU A 122 12.60 14.98 7.36
C GLU A 122 11.15 14.72 6.95
N MET A 123 10.78 13.44 6.84
CA MET A 123 9.42 13.02 6.52
C MET A 123 8.95 11.99 7.54
N THR A 124 7.79 12.24 8.15
CA THR A 124 7.14 11.26 9.02
C THR A 124 6.13 10.47 8.21
N LEU A 125 6.32 9.16 8.12
CA LEU A 125 5.45 8.27 7.35
C LEU A 125 4.80 7.22 8.27
N PRO A 126 3.51 6.93 8.10
CA PRO A 126 2.93 5.73 8.69
C PRO A 126 3.48 4.47 8.01
N ILE A 127 3.85 3.51 8.85
CA ILE A 127 4.12 2.13 8.48
C ILE A 127 3.03 1.24 9.08
N CYS A 128 2.54 0.31 8.28
CA CYS A 128 1.68 -0.77 8.73
C CYS A 128 2.37 -2.10 8.47
N VAL A 129 2.58 -2.92 9.51
CA VAL A 129 3.05 -4.30 9.29
C VAL A 129 1.89 -5.19 8.90
N LEU A 130 2.13 -6.07 7.95
CA LEU A 130 1.13 -6.91 7.31
C LEU A 130 1.31 -8.35 7.74
N GLY A 131 0.23 -8.97 8.20
CA GLY A 131 0.21 -10.37 8.56
C GLY A 131 -0.94 -11.11 7.87
N VAL A 132 -0.84 -12.43 7.77
CA VAL A 132 -1.93 -13.28 7.30
C VAL A 132 -2.16 -14.42 8.27
N ARG A 133 -3.43 -14.76 8.52
CA ARG A 133 -3.82 -15.94 9.30
C ARG A 133 -5.04 -16.63 8.69
N LYS A 134 -5.34 -17.84 9.16
CA LYS A 134 -6.68 -18.43 9.01
C LYS A 134 -7.64 -17.86 10.07
N GLY A 135 -8.73 -17.25 9.62
CA GLY A 135 -9.83 -16.76 10.46
C GLY A 135 -10.77 -17.89 10.93
N GLY A 136 -11.86 -17.51 11.60
CA GLY A 136 -12.78 -18.42 12.29
C GLY A 136 -13.49 -19.46 11.40
N GLU A 137 -13.64 -19.17 10.10
CA GLU A 137 -14.22 -20.08 9.10
C GLU A 137 -13.16 -20.82 8.26
N GLY A 138 -11.89 -20.76 8.66
CA GLY A 138 -10.77 -21.31 7.88
C GLY A 138 -10.39 -20.50 6.64
N LYS A 139 -11.08 -19.38 6.38
CA LYS A 139 -10.75 -18.41 5.33
C LYS A 139 -9.52 -17.60 5.73
N LEU A 140 -8.70 -17.23 4.75
CA LEU A 140 -7.54 -16.38 5.00
C LEU A 140 -7.99 -14.92 5.18
N GLU A 141 -7.32 -14.24 6.11
CA GLU A 141 -7.52 -12.81 6.37
C GLU A 141 -6.17 -12.10 6.31
N LEU A 142 -6.13 -10.97 5.61
CA LEU A 142 -5.05 -10.00 5.75
C LEU A 142 -5.30 -9.18 7.01
N LEU A 143 -4.28 -9.10 7.85
CA LEU A 143 -4.25 -8.28 9.05
C LEU A 143 -3.31 -7.10 8.79
N VAL A 144 -3.79 -5.90 9.10
CA VAL A 144 -3.03 -4.66 8.94
C VAL A 144 -2.84 -4.04 10.32
N TYR A 145 -1.60 -3.95 10.76
CA TYR A 145 -1.26 -3.49 12.11
C TYR A 145 -0.69 -2.07 12.08
N GLY A 146 -1.02 -1.30 13.11
CA GLY A 146 -0.34 -0.06 13.44
C GLY A 146 0.76 -0.32 14.46
N LYS A 147 0.75 0.43 15.56
CA LYS A 147 1.74 0.25 16.64
C LYS A 147 1.35 -0.78 17.71
N ALA A 148 0.07 -1.16 17.79
CA ALA A 148 -0.46 -2.04 18.84
C ALA A 148 -0.52 -3.51 18.39
N LYS A 149 -0.62 -4.43 19.37
CA LYS A 149 -0.71 -5.88 19.11
C LYS A 149 -2.03 -6.30 18.48
N GLU A 150 -3.07 -5.48 18.59
CA GLU A 150 -4.34 -5.65 17.89
C GLU A 150 -4.26 -5.07 16.47
N PRO A 151 -4.72 -5.79 15.44
CA PRO A 151 -4.74 -5.25 14.08
C PRO A 151 -5.74 -4.09 13.97
N LEU A 152 -5.37 -3.06 13.21
CA LEU A 152 -6.26 -1.96 12.85
C LEU A 152 -7.41 -2.48 11.99
N LEU A 153 -7.07 -3.33 11.03
CA LEU A 153 -7.97 -3.97 10.07
C LEU A 153 -7.72 -5.47 10.00
N ALA A 154 -8.80 -6.23 9.87
CA ALA A 154 -8.78 -7.61 9.41
C ALA A 154 -9.72 -7.68 8.20
N VAL A 155 -9.18 -7.99 7.02
CA VAL A 155 -9.96 -8.03 5.77
C VAL A 155 -9.81 -9.40 5.12
N PRO A 156 -10.86 -9.94 4.49
CA PRO A 156 -10.79 -11.25 3.85
C PRO A 156 -9.80 -11.23 2.68
N LEU A 157 -9.03 -12.31 2.55
CA LEU A 157 -8.26 -12.60 1.35
C LEU A 157 -9.11 -13.45 0.40
N HIS A 158 -9.28 -12.95 -0.81
CA HIS A 158 -9.95 -13.66 -1.89
C HIS A 158 -8.92 -14.36 -2.75
N LYS A 159 -9.21 -15.58 -3.20
CA LYS A 159 -8.39 -16.24 -4.21
C LYS A 159 -8.49 -15.47 -5.51
N ALA A 160 -7.34 -15.09 -6.05
CA ALA A 160 -7.21 -14.44 -7.35
C ALA A 160 -6.03 -15.12 -8.06
N ASN A 161 -6.27 -15.71 -9.23
CA ASN A 161 -5.17 -16.21 -10.06
C ASN A 161 -4.78 -15.10 -11.03
N ARG A 162 -3.65 -14.44 -10.77
CA ARG A 162 -3.19 -13.33 -11.60
C ARG A 162 -1.72 -13.44 -11.90
N GLU A 163 -1.36 -12.99 -13.10
CA GLU A 163 0.03 -12.67 -13.38
C GLU A 163 0.46 -11.53 -12.46
N GLN A 164 1.54 -11.80 -11.73
CA GLN A 164 2.12 -10.90 -10.75
C GLN A 164 3.63 -11.01 -10.86
N GLN A 165 4.31 -9.87 -11.00
CA GLN A 165 5.76 -9.83 -11.18
C GLN A 165 6.48 -9.83 -9.82
N TRP A 166 5.91 -9.17 -8.81
CA TRP A 166 6.52 -8.98 -7.50
C TRP A 166 5.76 -9.73 -6.41
N PRO A 167 6.36 -10.12 -5.27
CA PRO A 167 5.65 -10.88 -4.23
C PRO A 167 4.44 -10.14 -3.64
N LEU A 168 4.52 -8.81 -3.58
CA LEU A 168 3.41 -7.92 -3.25
C LEU A 168 3.26 -6.86 -4.35
N GLU A 169 2.03 -6.56 -4.73
CA GLU A 169 1.71 -5.46 -5.64
C GLU A 169 0.50 -4.67 -5.12
N LEU A 170 0.49 -3.37 -5.40
CA LEU A 170 -0.59 -2.46 -5.05
C LEU A 170 -1.31 -1.96 -6.29
N LYS A 171 -2.62 -1.79 -6.18
CA LYS A 171 -3.40 -0.89 -7.03
C LYS A 171 -4.23 0.00 -6.13
N ALA A 172 -4.56 1.20 -6.58
CA ALA A 172 -5.49 2.05 -5.85
C ALA A 172 -6.46 2.75 -6.79
N GLU A 173 -7.72 2.74 -6.38
CA GLU A 173 -8.83 3.35 -7.10
C GLU A 173 -9.46 4.40 -6.20
N ARG A 174 -9.72 5.59 -6.75
CA ARG A 174 -10.35 6.67 -6.00
C ARG A 174 -11.80 6.31 -5.68
N GLU A 175 -12.21 6.47 -4.41
CA GLU A 175 -13.58 6.20 -3.92
C GLU A 175 -14.25 7.47 -3.39
N GLY A 176 -13.83 8.64 -3.88
CA GLY A 176 -14.32 9.95 -3.47
C GLY A 176 -13.21 10.99 -3.47
N ASP A 177 -13.50 12.19 -2.96
CA ASP A 177 -12.53 13.28 -3.01
C ASP A 177 -11.33 13.04 -2.10
N ALA A 178 -11.55 12.43 -0.94
CA ALA A 178 -10.56 12.23 0.11
C ALA A 178 -10.26 10.76 0.43
N SER A 179 -10.74 9.81 -0.39
CA SER A 179 -10.60 8.37 -0.14
C SER A 179 -10.21 7.59 -1.38
N ALA A 180 -9.52 6.47 -1.15
CA ALA A 180 -9.21 5.49 -2.17
C ALA A 180 -9.32 4.07 -1.60
N LYS A 181 -9.73 3.12 -2.42
CA LYS A 181 -9.59 1.69 -2.15
C LYS A 181 -8.26 1.22 -2.69
N VAL A 182 -7.47 0.61 -1.82
CA VAL A 182 -6.22 -0.05 -2.14
C VAL A 182 -6.49 -1.54 -2.25
N THR A 183 -6.08 -2.13 -3.37
CA THR A 183 -6.05 -3.57 -3.57
C THR A 183 -4.61 -4.05 -3.46
N LEU A 184 -4.34 -4.89 -2.46
CA LEU A 184 -3.07 -5.59 -2.29
C LEU A 184 -3.17 -6.99 -2.90
N ALA A 185 -2.27 -7.31 -3.81
CA ALA A 185 -2.12 -8.66 -4.34
C ALA A 185 -0.91 -9.36 -3.75
N LEU A 186 -1.08 -10.63 -3.36
CA LEU A 186 -0.11 -11.44 -2.66
C LEU A 186 0.22 -12.67 -3.50
N VAL A 187 1.48 -12.77 -3.91
CA VAL A 187 2.10 -13.92 -4.58
C VAL A 187 1.31 -14.51 -5.76
N GLY A 188 0.54 -13.67 -6.45
CA GLY A 188 -0.28 -14.05 -7.62
C GLY A 188 -1.47 -14.96 -7.31
N GLN A 189 -1.79 -15.19 -6.03
CA GLN A 189 -2.82 -16.16 -5.60
C GLN A 189 -3.95 -15.56 -4.79
N TYR A 190 -3.69 -14.44 -4.11
CA TYR A 190 -4.68 -13.82 -3.24
C TYR A 190 -4.69 -12.31 -3.41
N GLU A 191 -5.83 -11.72 -3.12
CA GLU A 191 -5.98 -10.28 -3.02
C GLU A 191 -6.85 -9.88 -1.84
N ALA A 192 -6.57 -8.71 -1.28
CA ALA A 192 -7.35 -8.07 -0.25
C ALA A 192 -7.51 -6.58 -0.58
N SER A 193 -8.66 -6.02 -0.24
CA SER A 193 -8.93 -4.59 -0.42
C SER A 193 -9.20 -3.92 0.91
N PHE A 194 -8.70 -2.70 1.07
CA PHE A 194 -8.95 -1.84 2.22
C PHE A 194 -8.90 -0.38 1.79
N SER A 195 -9.55 0.49 2.57
CA SER A 195 -9.62 1.92 2.24
C SER A 195 -8.50 2.71 2.91
N VAL A 196 -8.09 3.79 2.25
CA VAL A 196 -7.18 4.82 2.77
C VAL A 196 -7.80 6.20 2.56
N ASN A 197 -7.43 7.15 3.42
CA ASN A 197 -7.84 8.55 3.32
C ASN A 197 -6.63 9.45 3.09
N VAL A 198 -6.85 10.54 2.34
CA VAL A 198 -5.89 11.63 2.22
C VAL A 198 -5.75 12.33 3.57
N VAL A 199 -4.51 12.56 3.99
CA VAL A 199 -4.23 13.38 5.17
C VAL A 199 -4.25 14.84 4.72
N SER A 200 -5.17 15.63 5.26
CA SER A 200 -5.09 17.08 5.09
C SER A 200 -3.81 17.58 5.75
N GLU A 201 -2.97 18.30 5.02
CA GLU A 201 -1.86 19.05 5.64
C GLU A 201 -2.47 20.07 6.60
N GLU A 202 -2.53 19.73 7.90
CA GLU A 202 -2.65 20.77 8.91
C GLU A 202 -1.36 21.56 8.87
N SER A 203 -1.46 22.78 8.33
CA SER A 203 -0.43 23.81 8.38
C SER A 203 0.14 23.86 9.81
N PRO A 204 1.46 23.73 10.00
CA PRO A 204 2.05 23.90 11.31
C PRO A 204 1.76 25.34 11.76
N ARG A 205 0.98 25.48 12.84
CA ARG A 205 0.86 26.74 13.57
C ARG A 205 2.15 27.05 14.31
#